data_AF-A0A2P4XB95-F1
#
_entry.id   AF-A0A2P4XB95-F1
#
_cell.length_a   1.000
_cell.length_b   1.000
_cell.length_c   1.000
_cell.angle_alpha   90.00
_cell.angle_beta   90.00
_cell.angle_gamma   90.00
#
_symmetry.space_group_name_H-M   'P 1'
#
loop_
_entity.id
_entity.type
_entity.pdbx_description
1 polymer ?
#
loop_
_entity_poly.entity_id
_entity_poly.type
_entity_poly.pdbx_seq_one_letter_code
_entity_poly.pdbx_strand_id
1 'polypeptide(L)'
;MVNVYAPNVRQDRELFYGMLQTWPWQVREVILAGDFNYVIMPDISSVLDRLGGKRNARSESAALCDLQQQLKVEDACILAGHTEEFWEQMEPTEFFTYWGPEAASRLDRFYVPQKWTAEVKWVAVEKPQVPSDHQCVRLHLRSDTLPTPSQKRTRAAVYPIKAAQPERVQEELLKEMIEAGVGREVSTQTWD
;
A
#
# COMPACT_ATOMS: atom_id res chain seq x y z
N MET A 1 12.20 14.28 8.26
CA MET A 1 11.56 13.12 7.62
C MET A 1 12.64 12.10 7.31
N VAL A 2 12.37 10.81 7.53
CA VAL A 2 13.24 9.69 7.17
C VAL A 2 12.47 8.81 6.20
N ASN A 3 13.07 8.56 5.03
CA ASN A 3 12.52 7.60 4.07
C ASN A 3 13.03 6.21 4.40
N VAL A 4 12.13 5.23 4.45
CA VAL A 4 12.37 3.84 4.81
C VAL A 4 12.11 2.97 3.59
N TYR A 5 13.06 2.09 3.30
CA TYR A 5 12.90 1.02 2.31
C TYR A 5 13.30 -0.28 3.01
N ALA A 6 12.32 -0.96 3.59
CA ALA A 6 12.55 -2.11 4.43
C ALA A 6 12.74 -3.40 3.61
N PRO A 7 13.55 -4.37 4.08
CA PRO A 7 13.70 -5.64 3.39
C PRO A 7 12.40 -6.45 3.23
N ASN A 8 12.26 -7.14 2.09
CA ASN A 8 11.15 -8.06 1.82
C ASN A 8 11.17 -9.30 2.70
N VAL A 9 12.36 -9.80 3.03
CA VAL A 9 12.55 -10.99 3.86
C VAL A 9 12.29 -10.64 5.32
N ARG A 10 11.36 -11.38 5.96
CA ARG A 10 10.91 -11.10 7.32
C ARG A 10 12.05 -11.03 8.35
N GLN A 11 13.00 -11.96 8.29
CA GLN A 11 14.13 -12.00 9.24
C GLN A 11 15.01 -10.75 9.10
N ASP A 12 15.35 -10.39 7.86
CA ASP A 12 16.15 -9.19 7.58
C ASP A 12 15.39 -7.91 7.95
N ARG A 13 14.07 -7.90 7.76
CA ARG A 13 13.20 -6.79 8.13
C ARG A 13 13.17 -6.56 9.64
N GLU A 14 13.06 -7.60 10.46
CA GLU A 14 13.15 -7.47 11.92
C GLU A 14 14.50 -6.89 12.36
N LEU A 15 15.60 -7.40 11.79
CA LEU A 15 16.94 -6.92 12.09
C LEU A 15 17.10 -5.46 11.66
N PHE A 16 16.60 -5.10 10.47
CA PHE A 16 16.62 -3.75 9.95
C PHE A 16 15.89 -2.77 10.89
N TYR A 17 14.69 -3.10 11.36
CA TYR A 17 13.98 -2.26 12.32
C TYR A 17 14.67 -2.19 13.68
N GLY A 18 15.24 -3.29 14.16
CA GLY A 18 16.07 -3.28 15.37
C GLY A 18 17.30 -2.38 15.24
N MET A 19 17.97 -2.36 14.09
CA MET A 19 19.06 -1.42 13.82
C MET A 19 18.56 0.03 13.78
N LEU A 20 17.42 0.27 13.15
CA LEU A 20 16.81 1.60 13.04
C LEU A 20 16.44 2.17 14.42
N GLN A 21 16.01 1.34 15.38
CA GLN A 21 15.78 1.75 16.78
C GLN A 21 17.03 2.31 17.45
N THR A 22 18.23 1.80 17.11
CA THR A 22 19.50 2.23 17.71
C THR A 22 20.03 3.56 17.16
N TRP A 23 19.38 4.11 16.13
CA TRP A 23 19.80 5.40 15.57
C TRP A 23 19.69 6.51 16.61
N PRO A 24 20.59 7.52 16.54
CA PRO A 24 20.54 8.67 17.44
C PRO A 24 19.40 9.61 17.05
N TRP A 25 18.17 9.19 17.31
CA TRP A 25 16.97 9.97 17.06
C TRP A 25 17.08 11.30 17.80
N GLN A 26 17.12 12.39 17.04
CA GLN A 26 17.18 13.73 17.61
C GLN A 26 15.93 14.00 18.46
N VAL A 27 15.99 14.96 19.38
CA VAL A 27 14.85 15.43 20.21
C VAL A 27 13.76 16.12 19.38
N ARG A 28 13.78 15.97 18.05
CA ARG A 28 12.82 16.57 17.13
C ARG A 28 11.79 15.54 16.71
N GLU A 29 10.62 16.03 16.33
CA GLU A 29 9.60 15.22 15.69
C GLU A 29 10.13 14.59 14.40
N VAL A 30 9.86 13.30 14.23
CA VAL A 30 10.26 12.53 13.05
C VAL A 30 9.01 12.01 12.35
N ILE A 31 8.98 12.21 11.04
CA ILE A 31 8.08 11.50 10.13
C ILE A 31 8.90 10.37 9.51
N LEU A 32 8.42 9.14 9.63
CA LEU A 32 8.89 8.01 8.83
C LEU A 32 7.96 7.85 7.64
N ALA A 33 8.51 7.65 6.45
CA ALA A 33 7.74 7.47 5.23
C ALA A 33 8.40 6.41 4.36
N GLY A 34 7.66 5.76 3.47
CA GLY A 34 8.22 4.86 2.45
C GLY A 34 7.65 3.46 2.54
N ASP A 35 8.36 2.52 1.95
CA ASP A 35 7.97 1.12 1.83
C ASP A 35 8.47 0.32 3.04
N PHE A 36 7.54 -0.12 3.87
CA PHE A 36 7.82 -0.89 5.07
C PHE A 36 7.82 -2.40 4.81
N ASN A 37 7.47 -2.85 3.60
CA ASN A 37 7.36 -4.26 3.22
C ASN A 37 6.66 -5.11 4.29
N TYR A 38 5.57 -4.56 4.83
CA TYR A 38 4.87 -5.07 5.98
C TYR A 38 3.37 -4.77 5.89
N VAL A 39 2.55 -5.75 6.28
CA VAL A 39 1.09 -5.62 6.34
C VAL A 39 0.58 -5.76 7.78
N ILE A 40 -0.31 -4.85 8.22
CA ILE A 40 -1.06 -4.99 9.46
C ILE A 40 -2.24 -5.92 9.17
N MET A 41 -2.27 -7.05 9.85
CA MET A 41 -3.43 -7.94 9.88
C MET A 41 -4.08 -7.79 11.25
N PRO A 42 -5.26 -7.16 11.38
CA PRO A 42 -6.03 -7.24 12.62
C PRO A 42 -6.59 -8.65 12.80
N ASP A 43 -6.85 -8.99 14.06
CA ASP A 43 -7.53 -10.23 14.42
C ASP A 43 -9.01 -10.12 13.99
N ILE A 44 -9.39 -10.97 13.02
CA ILE A 44 -10.76 -11.47 12.77
C ILE A 44 -11.74 -10.72 11.84
N SER A 45 -11.73 -9.40 11.56
CA SER A 45 -12.83 -8.85 10.70
C SER A 45 -12.61 -7.70 9.71
N SER A 46 -11.40 -7.27 9.36
CA SER A 46 -11.27 -6.24 8.31
C SER A 46 -10.06 -6.44 7.39
N VAL A 47 -10.27 -6.21 6.10
CA VAL A 47 -9.28 -6.26 5.02
C VAL A 47 -8.37 -5.03 5.15
N LEU A 48 -7.55 -4.94 6.19
CA LEU A 48 -6.86 -3.67 6.46
C LEU A 48 -5.59 -3.46 5.65
N ASP A 49 -4.86 -4.46 5.17
CA ASP A 49 -3.65 -4.16 4.37
C ASP A 49 -3.36 -5.19 3.27
N ARG A 50 -4.27 -6.14 3.02
CA ARG A 50 -4.07 -7.15 1.97
C ARG A 50 -5.38 -7.64 1.34
N LEU A 51 -5.44 -7.57 0.01
CA LEU A 51 -6.47 -8.20 -0.81
C LEU A 51 -5.84 -9.39 -1.57
N GLY A 52 -6.47 -10.57 -1.50
CA GLY A 52 -5.95 -11.79 -2.12
C GLY A 52 -4.74 -12.41 -1.38
N GLY A 53 -4.25 -13.53 -1.91
CA GLY A 53 -3.09 -14.27 -1.37
C GLY A 53 -3.33 -15.06 -0.07
N LYS A 54 -2.30 -15.78 0.39
CA LYS A 54 -2.34 -16.51 1.68
C LYS A 54 -2.31 -15.51 2.84
N ARG A 55 -3.40 -15.46 3.61
CA ARG A 55 -3.49 -14.67 4.85
C ARG A 55 -2.77 -15.42 5.97
N ASN A 56 -1.72 -14.81 6.53
CA ASN A 56 -1.12 -15.28 7.77
C ASN A 56 -1.70 -14.47 8.93
N ALA A 57 -2.30 -15.15 9.91
CA ALA A 57 -3.02 -14.53 11.03
C ALA A 57 -2.13 -13.82 12.08
N ARG A 58 -0.86 -13.53 11.76
CA ARG A 58 0.07 -12.88 12.69
C ARG A 58 0.56 -11.57 12.10
N SER A 59 0.51 -10.52 12.92
CA SER A 59 1.30 -9.30 12.72
C SER A 59 2.74 -9.70 12.39
N GLU A 60 3.20 -9.30 11.20
CA GLU A 60 4.45 -9.80 10.62
C GLU A 60 5.74 -9.24 11.27
N SER A 61 5.68 -8.16 12.08
CA SER A 61 6.87 -7.46 12.60
C SER A 61 6.70 -6.90 14.01
N ALA A 62 7.43 -7.45 14.98
CA ALA A 62 7.45 -6.95 16.36
C ALA A 62 8.38 -5.75 16.49
N ALA A 63 9.55 -5.80 15.84
CA ALA A 63 10.54 -4.73 15.88
C ALA A 63 10.00 -3.40 15.32
N LEU A 64 9.12 -3.43 14.31
CA LEU A 64 8.46 -2.22 13.82
C LEU A 64 7.51 -1.62 14.87
N CYS A 65 6.77 -2.45 15.60
CA CYS A 65 5.88 -2.00 16.68
C CYS A 65 6.68 -1.32 17.79
N ASP A 66 7.78 -1.93 18.22
CA ASP A 66 8.68 -1.37 19.21
C ASP A 66 9.30 -0.03 18.74
N LEU A 67 9.67 0.07 17.46
CA LEU A 67 10.17 1.31 16.86
C LEU A 67 9.11 2.42 16.88
N GLN A 68 7.87 2.10 16.52
CA GLN A 68 6.75 3.05 16.56
C GLN A 68 6.49 3.56 17.97
N GLN A 69 6.53 2.67 18.96
CA GLN A 69 6.38 3.02 20.37
C GLN A 69 7.53 3.90 20.88
N GLN A 70 8.78 3.55 20.55
CA GLN A 70 9.97 4.34 20.91
C GLN A 70 9.89 5.76 20.36
N LEU A 71 9.49 5.92 19.09
CA LEU A 71 9.41 7.20 18.42
C LEU A 71 8.09 7.95 18.67
N LYS A 72 7.11 7.30 19.31
CA LYS A 72 5.76 7.82 19.52
C LYS A 72 5.13 8.31 18.22
N VAL A 73 5.22 7.46 17.20
CA VAL A 73 4.63 7.72 15.88
C VAL A 73 3.44 6.79 15.62
N GLU A 74 2.53 7.23 14.77
CA GLU A 74 1.30 6.52 14.42
C GLU A 74 1.04 6.62 12.91
N ASP A 75 0.34 5.62 12.35
CA ASP A 75 0.01 5.59 10.92
C ASP A 75 -0.92 6.76 10.58
N ALA A 76 -0.49 7.63 9.66
CA ALA A 76 -1.23 8.80 9.27
C ALA A 76 -2.61 8.47 8.67
N CYS A 77 -2.78 7.28 8.08
CA CYS A 77 -4.09 6.82 7.61
C CYS A 77 -5.07 6.56 8.76
N ILE A 78 -4.59 6.10 9.93
CA ILE A 78 -5.42 5.91 11.12
C ILE A 78 -5.83 7.29 11.68
N LEU A 79 -4.87 8.21 11.75
CA LEU A 79 -5.11 9.58 12.25
C LEU A 79 -6.04 10.42 11.36
N ALA A 80 -6.08 10.15 10.06
CA ALA A 80 -6.97 10.83 9.12
C ALA A 80 -8.48 10.56 9.35
N GLY A 81 -8.83 9.73 10.35
CA GLY A 81 -10.21 9.60 10.83
C GLY A 81 -11.12 8.77 9.93
N HIS A 82 -10.54 7.92 9.10
CA HIS A 82 -11.29 6.96 8.30
C HIS A 82 -11.94 5.93 9.25
N THR A 83 -13.25 6.03 9.44
CA THR A 83 -14.07 5.05 10.17
C THR A 83 -14.11 3.73 9.39
N GLU A 84 -14.50 2.62 10.04
CA GLU A 84 -14.69 1.32 9.36
C GLU A 84 -15.59 1.44 8.13
N GLU A 85 -16.67 2.21 8.22
CA GLU A 85 -17.56 2.52 7.08
C GLU A 85 -16.87 3.28 5.94
N PHE A 86 -15.86 4.10 6.24
CA PHE A 86 -15.07 4.81 5.23
C PHE A 86 -14.19 3.84 4.44
N TRP A 87 -13.59 2.86 5.12
CA TRP A 87 -12.74 1.85 4.49
C TRP A 87 -13.53 0.90 3.59
N GLU A 88 -14.76 0.54 3.97
CA GLU A 88 -15.63 -0.30 3.14
C GLU A 88 -16.06 0.37 1.83
N GLN A 89 -16.12 1.71 1.81
CA GLN A 89 -16.51 2.49 0.64
C GLN A 89 -15.34 2.96 -0.22
N MET A 90 -14.11 2.80 0.27
CA MET A 90 -12.92 3.27 -0.43
C MET A 90 -12.57 2.33 -1.58
N GLU A 91 -12.30 2.89 -2.76
CA GLU A 91 -11.90 2.06 -3.89
C GLU A 91 -10.53 1.41 -3.58
N PRO A 92 -10.29 0.13 -3.93
CA PRO A 92 -9.01 -0.53 -3.66
C PRO A 92 -7.79 0.26 -4.16
N THR A 93 -7.92 1.00 -5.27
CA THR A 93 -6.89 1.87 -5.85
C THR A 93 -6.57 3.12 -5.04
N GLU A 94 -7.45 3.52 -4.14
CA GLU A 94 -7.26 4.64 -3.21
C GLU A 94 -6.61 4.18 -1.89
N PHE A 95 -6.40 2.86 -1.73
CA PHE A 95 -5.92 2.25 -0.49
C PHE A 95 -4.63 1.46 -0.63
N PHE A 96 -4.60 0.50 -1.57
CA PHE A 96 -3.47 -0.40 -1.73
C PHE A 96 -2.36 0.29 -2.51
N THR A 97 -1.17 0.17 -1.96
CA THR A 97 0.01 0.84 -2.48
C THR A 97 0.91 -0.08 -3.27
N TYR A 98 0.74 -1.40 -3.18
CA TYR A 98 1.44 -2.40 -3.97
C TYR A 98 0.46 -3.33 -4.69
N TRP A 99 0.75 -3.64 -5.95
CA TRP A 99 -0.09 -4.47 -6.83
C TRP A 99 0.73 -5.61 -7.44
N GLY A 100 0.51 -6.83 -6.95
CA GLY A 100 1.03 -8.05 -7.55
C GLY A 100 0.02 -8.75 -8.47
N PRO A 101 0.41 -9.85 -9.12
CA PRO A 101 -0.44 -10.57 -10.08
C PRO A 101 -1.76 -11.10 -9.49
N GLU A 102 -1.73 -11.55 -8.23
CA GLU A 102 -2.87 -12.19 -7.56
C GLU A 102 -3.28 -11.51 -6.24
N ALA A 103 -2.58 -10.43 -5.86
CA ALA A 103 -2.80 -9.79 -4.58
C ALA A 103 -2.41 -8.31 -4.62
N ALA A 104 -3.10 -7.51 -3.80
CA ALA A 104 -2.74 -6.12 -3.52
C ALA A 104 -2.42 -5.96 -2.04
N SER A 105 -1.52 -5.05 -1.69
CA SER A 105 -1.12 -4.81 -0.30
C SER A 105 -0.84 -3.34 -0.05
N ARG A 106 -1.04 -2.88 1.20
CA ARG A 106 -0.64 -1.55 1.63
C ARG A 106 0.71 -1.65 2.34
N LEU A 107 1.78 -1.36 1.61
CA LEU A 107 3.17 -1.48 2.08
C LEU A 107 3.78 -0.10 2.36
N ASP A 108 3.48 0.86 1.49
CA ASP A 108 3.89 2.26 1.64
C ASP A 108 3.05 3.03 2.66
N ARG A 109 3.71 3.67 3.63
CA ARG A 109 3.04 4.37 4.76
C ARG A 109 3.73 5.66 5.13
N PHE A 110 2.99 6.49 5.87
CA PHE A 110 3.53 7.58 6.66
C PHE A 110 3.26 7.31 8.14
N TYR A 111 4.32 7.22 8.95
CA TYR A 111 4.23 7.31 10.40
C TYR A 111 4.59 8.72 10.84
N VAL A 112 3.67 9.39 11.50
CA VAL A 112 3.81 10.77 11.96
C VAL A 112 3.80 10.81 13.49
N PRO A 113 4.38 11.84 14.13
CA PRO A 113 4.29 11.97 15.58
C PRO A 113 2.83 11.95 16.06
N GLN A 114 2.54 11.25 17.15
CA GLN A 114 1.17 11.15 17.69
C GLN A 114 0.53 12.52 17.98
N LYS A 115 1.35 13.53 18.31
CA LYS A 115 0.87 14.91 18.52
C LYS A 115 0.40 15.64 17.25
N TRP A 116 0.59 15.04 16.07
CA TRP A 116 0.19 15.63 14.78
C TRP A 116 -1.23 15.28 14.35
N THR A 117 -2.07 14.70 15.22
CA THR A 117 -3.48 14.39 14.89
C THR A 117 -4.24 15.58 14.32
N ALA A 118 -4.02 16.80 14.83
CA ALA A 118 -4.69 18.01 14.33
C ALA A 118 -4.07 18.58 13.05
N GLU A 119 -2.86 18.12 12.69
CA GLU A 119 -2.10 18.56 11.53
C GLU A 119 -2.32 17.66 10.32
N VAL A 120 -2.54 16.36 10.53
CA VAL A 120 -2.86 15.42 9.44
C VAL A 120 -4.28 15.70 8.96
N LYS A 121 -4.43 16.10 7.70
CA LYS A 121 -5.76 16.27 7.09
C LYS A 121 -6.23 15.00 6.39
N TRP A 122 -5.41 14.43 5.52
CA TRP A 122 -5.69 13.15 4.85
C TRP A 122 -4.42 12.56 4.22
N VAL A 123 -4.50 11.29 3.83
CA VAL A 123 -3.50 10.59 3.03
C VAL A 123 -4.15 10.20 1.70
N ALA A 124 -3.47 10.45 0.58
CA ALA A 124 -3.95 10.09 -0.76
C ALA A 124 -3.02 9.05 -1.39
N VAL A 125 -3.62 8.07 -2.07
CA VAL A 125 -2.91 7.13 -2.94
C VAL A 125 -3.18 7.53 -4.38
N GLU A 126 -2.12 7.71 -5.16
CA GLU A 126 -2.17 8.22 -6.52
C GLU A 126 -1.35 7.35 -7.47
N LYS A 127 -1.75 7.36 -8.74
CA LYS A 127 -1.00 6.70 -9.80
C LYS A 127 0.44 7.25 -9.88
N PRO A 128 1.47 6.39 -9.91
CA PRO A 128 2.84 6.85 -10.01
C PRO A 128 3.09 7.51 -11.37
N GLN A 129 3.97 8.53 -11.40
CA GLN A 129 4.37 9.21 -12.64
C GLN A 129 5.22 8.31 -13.55
N VAL A 130 5.90 7.33 -12.95
CA VAL A 130 6.73 6.34 -13.63
C VAL A 130 6.13 4.95 -13.47
N PRO A 131 6.35 4.02 -14.43
CA PRO A 131 5.91 2.64 -14.27
C PRO A 131 6.47 2.02 -12.98
N SER A 132 5.57 1.53 -12.14
CA SER A 132 5.87 0.93 -10.84
C SER A 132 4.72 -0.01 -10.47
N ASP A 133 5.04 -1.10 -9.79
CA ASP A 133 4.10 -1.96 -9.06
C ASP A 133 3.61 -1.32 -7.76
N HIS A 134 4.26 -0.23 -7.33
CA HIS A 134 3.81 0.64 -6.24
C HIS A 134 3.07 1.89 -6.71
N GLN A 135 2.04 2.30 -5.96
CA GLN A 135 1.36 3.59 -6.05
C GLN A 135 2.11 4.68 -5.28
N CYS A 136 1.92 5.94 -5.66
CA CYS A 136 2.45 7.08 -4.93
C CYS A 136 1.57 7.39 -3.72
N VAL A 137 2.14 7.47 -2.52
CA VAL A 137 1.42 7.92 -1.33
C VAL A 137 1.76 9.37 -1.03
N ARG A 138 0.74 10.19 -0.75
CA ARG A 138 0.87 11.60 -0.44
C ARG A 138 0.21 11.93 0.89
N LEU A 139 0.99 12.50 1.82
CA LEU A 139 0.50 13.04 3.08
C LEU A 139 0.13 14.51 2.92
N HIS A 140 -1.11 14.87 3.26
CA HIS A 140 -1.57 16.25 3.29
C HIS A 140 -1.66 16.76 4.72
N LEU A 141 -0.85 17.77 5.02
CA LEU A 141 -0.85 18.46 6.30
C LEU A 141 -1.70 19.73 6.23
N ARG A 142 -2.18 20.16 7.39
CA ARG A 142 -2.89 21.43 7.56
C ARG A 142 -1.94 22.57 7.22
N SER A 143 -2.39 23.45 6.33
CA SER A 143 -1.80 24.75 6.12
C SER A 143 -2.73 25.79 6.71
N ASP A 144 -2.19 26.74 7.48
CA ASP A 144 -2.92 27.90 7.99
C ASP A 144 -3.19 28.95 6.91
N THR A 145 -2.80 28.70 5.66
CA THR A 145 -3.04 29.58 4.52
C THR A 145 -3.88 28.89 3.43
N LEU A 146 -5.08 29.46 3.22
CA LEU A 146 -6.05 29.29 2.10
C LEU A 146 -7.04 28.10 2.11
N PRO A 147 -8.25 28.31 1.53
CA PRO A 147 -9.41 27.43 1.72
C PRO A 147 -9.32 26.13 0.93
N THR A 148 -9.84 25.09 1.55
CA THR A 148 -9.87 23.69 1.10
C THR A 148 -10.57 23.54 -0.26
N PRO A 149 -9.99 22.86 -1.27
CA PRO A 149 -10.76 22.37 -2.40
C PRO A 149 -11.74 21.30 -1.89
N SER A 150 -13.04 21.49 -2.10
CA SER A 150 -14.04 20.46 -1.86
C SER A 150 -13.81 19.28 -2.80
N GLN A 151 -13.95 18.06 -2.28
CA GLN A 151 -13.87 16.81 -3.03
C GLN A 151 -14.75 16.88 -4.28
N LYS A 152 -14.15 16.76 -5.47
CA LYS A 152 -14.91 16.28 -6.64
C LYS A 152 -15.03 14.78 -6.51
N ARG A 153 -16.20 14.31 -6.07
CA ARG A 153 -16.65 12.91 -6.22
C ARG A 153 -16.56 12.55 -7.71
N THR A 154 -15.54 11.81 -8.11
CA THR A 154 -15.51 11.14 -9.41
C THR A 154 -16.35 9.88 -9.36
N ARG A 155 -16.99 9.60 -10.49
CA ARG A 155 -18.13 8.68 -10.67
C ARG A 155 -17.80 7.22 -10.34
N ALA A 156 -18.85 6.49 -9.96
CA ALA A 156 -18.86 5.03 -9.81
C ALA A 156 -18.20 4.32 -11.00
N ALA A 157 -17.35 3.34 -10.70
CA ALA A 157 -16.63 2.56 -11.70
C ALA A 157 -17.58 1.66 -12.50
N VAL A 158 -17.36 1.62 -13.82
CA VAL A 158 -17.99 0.67 -14.75
C VAL A 158 -17.07 -0.54 -14.89
N TYR A 159 -17.62 -1.73 -14.68
CA TYR A 159 -16.92 -3.01 -14.78
C TYR A 159 -16.69 -3.44 -16.25
N PRO A 160 -15.62 -4.20 -16.57
CA PRO A 160 -14.56 -4.70 -15.67
C PRO A 160 -13.47 -3.66 -15.34
N ILE A 161 -12.86 -3.84 -14.16
CA ILE A 161 -11.88 -2.92 -13.55
C ILE A 161 -10.60 -2.91 -14.40
N LYS A 162 -10.30 -1.75 -14.99
CA LYS A 162 -9.09 -1.54 -15.79
C LYS A 162 -7.91 -1.30 -14.85
N ALA A 163 -6.90 -2.16 -14.90
CA ALA A 163 -5.60 -1.93 -14.26
C ALA A 163 -5.01 -0.57 -14.67
N ALA A 164 -3.96 -0.09 -14.00
CA ALA A 164 -3.27 1.15 -14.36
C ALA A 164 -2.76 1.15 -15.83
N GLN A 165 -2.55 -0.05 -16.42
CA GLN A 165 -2.39 -0.32 -17.86
C GLN A 165 -2.95 -1.73 -18.18
N PRO A 166 -4.24 -1.87 -18.55
CA PRO A 166 -4.81 -3.19 -18.86
C PRO A 166 -4.17 -3.81 -20.12
N GLU A 167 -3.73 -2.96 -21.05
CA GLU A 167 -3.04 -3.35 -22.28
C GLU A 167 -1.71 -4.06 -21.98
N ARG A 168 -0.96 -3.62 -20.97
CA ARG A 168 0.32 -4.24 -20.61
C ARG A 168 0.16 -5.59 -19.94
N VAL A 169 -0.80 -5.73 -19.03
CA VAL A 169 -1.13 -7.04 -18.42
C VAL A 169 -1.62 -8.01 -19.50
N GLN A 170 -2.38 -7.51 -20.47
CA GLN A 170 -2.81 -8.30 -21.62
C GLN A 170 -1.64 -8.70 -22.53
N GLU A 171 -0.68 -7.80 -22.78
CA GLU A 171 0.53 -8.09 -23.56
C GLU A 171 1.48 -9.06 -22.85
N GLU A 172 1.67 -8.91 -21.53
CA GLU A 172 2.48 -9.83 -20.72
C GLU A 172 1.83 -11.23 -20.66
N LEU A 173 0.51 -11.32 -20.47
CA LEU A 173 -0.23 -12.58 -20.54
C LEU A 173 -0.18 -13.21 -21.94
N LEU A 174 -0.36 -12.42 -23.00
CA LEU A 174 -0.24 -12.90 -24.39
C LEU A 174 1.15 -13.44 -24.66
N LYS A 175 2.19 -12.75 -24.18
CA LYS A 175 3.58 -13.18 -24.31
C LYS A 175 3.84 -14.46 -23.53
N GLU A 176 3.36 -14.57 -22.28
CA GLU A 176 3.45 -15.80 -21.48
C GLU A 176 2.70 -16.97 -22.13
N MET A 177 1.51 -16.76 -22.71
CA MET A 177 0.76 -17.81 -23.42
C MET A 177 1.48 -18.29 -24.69
N ILE A 178 2.11 -17.37 -25.42
CA ILE A 178 2.93 -17.68 -26.60
C ILE A 178 4.19 -18.46 -26.18
N GLU A 179 4.86 -18.07 -25.10
CA GLU A 179 6.05 -18.73 -24.55
C GLU A 179 5.71 -20.10 -23.93
N ALA A 180 4.54 -20.24 -23.31
CA ALA A 180 4.01 -21.50 -22.78
C ALA A 180 3.54 -22.49 -23.86
N GLY A 181 3.56 -22.10 -25.14
CA GLY A 181 3.24 -22.98 -26.27
C GLY A 181 1.79 -23.46 -26.32
N VAL A 182 0.87 -22.77 -25.65
CA VAL A 182 -0.56 -23.11 -25.64
C VAL A 182 -1.16 -22.74 -26.99
N GLY A 183 -1.11 -23.68 -27.93
CA GLY A 183 -1.62 -23.51 -29.30
C GLY A 183 -0.91 -24.32 -30.39
N ARG A 184 0.10 -25.14 -30.07
CA ARG A 184 0.81 -25.95 -31.08
C ARG A 184 0.27 -27.36 -31.33
N GLU A 185 -0.82 -27.78 -30.68
CA GLU A 185 -1.49 -29.05 -31.02
C GLU A 185 -3.01 -28.87 -31.09
N VAL A 186 -3.48 -28.33 -32.22
CA VAL A 186 -4.79 -28.73 -32.75
C VAL A 186 -4.57 -29.11 -34.21
N SER A 187 -4.20 -30.36 -34.43
CA SER A 187 -4.35 -30.97 -35.75
C SER A 187 -5.85 -30.94 -36.07
N THR A 188 -6.19 -30.23 -37.14
CA THR A 188 -7.49 -30.27 -37.79
C THR A 188 -7.90 -31.72 -38.06
N GLN A 189 -8.86 -32.24 -37.31
CA GLN A 189 -9.74 -33.30 -37.79
C GLN A 189 -11.02 -32.62 -38.29
N THR A 190 -11.14 -32.59 -39.61
CA THR A 190 -12.36 -32.36 -40.36
C THR A 190 -13.37 -33.47 -40.04
N TRP A 191 -14.60 -33.09 -39.74
CA TRP A 191 -15.74 -33.99 -39.62
C TRP A 191 -16.31 -34.25 -41.02
N ASP A 192 -16.20 -35.49 -41.49
CA ASP A 192 -17.19 -36.09 -42.40
C ASP A 192 -18.24 -36.83 -41.55
#